data_AF-A0A0L1BUA0-F1
#
_entry.id   AF-A0A0L1BUA0-F1
#
_cell.length_a   1.000
_cell.length_b   1.000
_cell.length_c   1.000
_cell.angle_alpha   90.00
_cell.angle_beta   90.00
_cell.angle_gamma   90.00
#
_symmetry.space_group_name_H-M   'P 1'
#
loop_
_entity.id
_entity.type
_entity.pdbx_description
1 polymer ?
#
loop_
_entity_poly.entity_id
_entity_poly.type
_entity_poly.pdbx_seq_one_letter_code
_entity_poly.pdbx_strand_id
1 'polypeptide(L)' 'MLAIRLPDDIEARLNFLAKQTGRTKTFYAREAILAHLEDLEDYYLSADTVARIRRGDEATYTSEDVRKSLGLDD' A
#
# COMPACT_ATOMS: atom_id res chain seq x y z
N MET A 1 -9.22 -8.51 17.71
CA MET A 1 -8.21 -9.52 17.35
C MET A 1 -8.75 -10.26 16.13
N LEU A 2 -8.05 -10.21 15.00
CA LEU A 2 -8.49 -10.84 13.76
C LEU A 2 -7.98 -12.28 13.73
N ALA A 3 -8.88 -13.25 13.57
CA ALA A 3 -8.53 -14.67 13.44
C ALA A 3 -8.71 -15.08 11.97
N ILE A 4 -7.60 -15.41 11.30
CA ILE A 4 -7.58 -15.88 9.92
C ILE A 4 -7.07 -17.31 9.87
N ARG A 5 -7.70 -18.15 9.05
CA ARG A 5 -7.18 -19.48 8.75
C ARG A 5 -6.17 -19.34 7.62
N LEU A 6 -4.96 -19.80 7.86
CA LEU A 6 -3.90 -19.82 6.85
C LEU A 6 -3.67 -21.25 6.35
N PRO A 7 -3.28 -21.41 5.08
CA PRO A 7 -2.75 -22.67 4.59
C PRO A 7 -1.51 -23.12 5.38
N ASP A 8 -1.33 -24.44 5.53
CA ASP A 8 -0.26 -25.04 6.34
C ASP A 8 1.15 -24.61 5.89
N ASP A 9 1.36 -24.43 4.58
CA ASP A 9 2.62 -23.99 4.00
C ASP A 9 2.97 -22.54 4.40
N ILE A 10 1.97 -21.66 4.46
CA ILE A 10 2.14 -20.28 4.92
C ILE A 10 2.46 -20.25 6.42
N GLU A 11 1.76 -21.06 7.23
CA GLU A 11 2.09 -21.18 8.65
C GLU A 11 3.52 -21.69 8.86
N ALA A 12 3.97 -22.67 8.08
CA ALA A 12 5.33 -23.19 8.13
C ALA A 12 6.37 -22.10 7.80
N ARG A 13 6.12 -21.28 6.77
CA ARG A 13 6.99 -20.14 6.40
C ARG A 13 7.06 -19.10 7.51
N LEU A 14 5.93 -18.72 8.11
CA LEU A 14 5.89 -17.77 9.23
C LEU A 14 6.62 -18.32 10.47
N ASN A 15 6.44 -19.60 10.78
CA ASN A 15 7.16 -20.27 11.87
C ASN A 15 8.69 -20.27 11.62
N PHE A 16 9.12 -20.54 10.39
CA PHE A 16 10.54 -20.53 10.03
C PHE A 16 11.16 -19.14 10.23
N LEU A 17 10.52 -18.09 9.70
CA LEU A 17 10.99 -16.71 9.87
C LEU A 17 11.07 -16.31 11.34
N ALA A 18 10.02 -16.62 12.11
CA ALA A 18 9.98 -16.35 13.55
C ALA A 18 11.16 -16.99 14.30
N LYS A 19 11.48 -18.25 14.00
CA LYS A 19 12.61 -18.97 14.61
C LYS A 19 13.97 -18.37 14.23
N GLN A 20 14.14 -17.95 12.99
CA GLN A 20 15.41 -17.42 12.50
C GLN A 20 15.73 -16.02 13.04
N THR A 21 14.71 -15.21 13.31
CA THR A 21 14.90 -13.79 13.66
C THR A 21 14.56 -13.44 15.10
N GLY A 22 13.96 -14.38 15.85
CA GLY A 22 13.49 -14.16 17.21
C GLY A 22 12.23 -13.30 17.31
N ARG A 23 11.55 -13.02 16.18
CA ARG A 23 10.26 -12.30 16.17
C ARG A 23 9.08 -13.27 16.20
N THR A 24 7.89 -12.78 16.53
CA THR A 24 6.67 -13.61 16.57
C THR A 24 6.10 -13.83 15.17
N LYS A 25 5.32 -14.92 14.99
CA LYS A 25 4.52 -15.11 13.76
C LYS A 25 3.60 -13.94 13.47
N THR A 26 2.96 -13.41 14.51
CA THR A 26 2.03 -12.28 14.42
C THR A 26 2.70 -11.02 13.89
N PHE A 27 3.98 -10.80 14.23
CA PHE A 27 4.76 -9.71 13.65
C PHE A 27 4.79 -9.84 12.12
N TYR A 28 5.27 -10.97 11.59
CA TYR A 28 5.37 -11.19 10.14
C TYR A 28 4.03 -11.19 9.41
N ALA A 29 3.00 -11.80 10.00
CA ALA A 29 1.67 -11.76 9.42
C ALA A 29 1.13 -10.32 9.32
N ARG A 30 1.37 -9.49 10.33
CA ARG A 30 0.98 -8.07 10.30
C ARG A 30 1.77 -7.29 9.25
N GLU A 31 3.10 -7.43 9.20
CA GLU A 31 3.91 -6.72 8.22
C GLU A 31 3.49 -7.08 6.79
N ALA A 32 3.20 -8.36 6.52
CA ALA A 32 2.72 -8.80 5.21
C ALA A 32 1.36 -8.20 4.83
N ILE A 33 0.44 -8.08 5.80
CA ILE A 33 -0.86 -7.42 5.58
C ILE A 33 -0.67 -5.93 5.29
N LEU A 34 0.16 -5.24 6.07
CA LEU A 34 0.40 -3.80 5.89
C LEU A 34 1.04 -3.51 4.53
N ALA A 35 2.07 -4.29 4.14
CA ALA A 35 2.69 -4.15 2.83
C ALA A 35 1.70 -4.39 1.69
N HIS A 36 0.83 -5.40 1.80
CA HIS A 36 -0.17 -5.64 0.76
C HIS A 36 -1.27 -4.58 0.72
N LEU A 37 -1.63 -4.00 1.87
CA LEU A 37 -2.58 -2.88 1.91
C LEU A 37 -2.02 -1.66 1.18
N GLU A 38 -0.74 -1.34 1.34
CA GLU A 38 -0.06 -0.27 0.59
C GLU A 38 -0.18 -0.51 -0.92
N ASP A 39 0.13 -1.72 -1.41
CA ASP A 39 -0.03 -2.07 -2.83
C ASP A 39 -1.48 -1.93 -3.32
N LEU A 40 -2.46 -2.34 -2.50
CA LEU A 40 -3.88 -2.25 -2.85
C LEU A 40 -4.36 -0.80 -2.87
N GLU A 41 -3.92 0.01 -1.91
CA GLU A 41 -4.21 1.44 -1.85
C GLU A 41 -3.64 2.13 -3.09
N ASP A 42 -2.39 1.87 -3.44
CA ASP A 42 -1.77 2.39 -4.66
C ASP A 42 -2.55 1.98 -5.91
N TYR A 43 -2.94 0.71 -6.03
CA TYR A 43 -3.65 0.24 -7.20
C TYR A 43 -5.06 0.84 -7.33
N TYR A 44 -5.87 0.75 -6.26
CA TYR A 44 -7.28 1.10 -6.30
C TYR A 44 -7.53 2.61 -6.15
N LEU A 45 -6.77 3.31 -5.28
CA LEU A 45 -6.93 4.76 -5.12
C LEU A 45 -6.46 5.50 -6.36
N SER A 46 -5.41 5.01 -7.04
CA SER A 46 -4.96 5.58 -8.31
C SER A 46 -5.99 5.36 -9.41
N ALA A 47 -6.56 4.16 -9.51
CA ALA A 47 -7.57 3.85 -10.54
C ALA A 47 -8.83 4.72 -10.39
N ASP A 48 -9.33 4.91 -9.16
CA ASP A 48 -10.48 5.78 -8.91
C ASP A 48 -10.14 7.25 -9.21
N THR A 49 -8.95 7.71 -8.82
CA THR A 49 -8.49 9.07 -9.13
C THR A 49 -8.41 9.32 -10.64
N VAL A 50 -7.86 8.38 -11.42
CA VAL A 50 -7.85 8.47 -12.88
C VAL A 50 -9.28 8.49 -13.45
N ALA A 51 -10.19 7.70 -12.89
CA ALA A 51 -11.59 7.71 -13.31
C ALA A 51 -12.26 9.07 -13.05
N ARG A 52 -12.02 9.69 -11.88
CA ARG A 52 -12.51 11.04 -11.55
C ARG A 52 -11.94 12.10 -12.49
N ILE A 53 -10.63 12.08 -12.77
CA ILE A 53 -10.00 12.97 -13.76
C ILE A 53 -10.67 12.85 -15.13
N ARG A 54 -10.90 11.62 -15.61
CA ARG A 54 -11.55 11.38 -16.92
C ARG A 54 -13.00 11.86 -16.97
N ARG A 55 -13.72 11.83 -15.84
CA ARG A 55 -15.09 12.36 -15.72
C ARG A 55 -15.12 13.88 -15.55
N GLY A 56 -13.99 14.51 -15.24
CA GLY A 56 -13.90 15.94 -14.92
C GLY A 56 -14.27 16.27 -13.47
N ASP A 57 -14.36 15.27 -12.60
CA ASP A 57 -14.71 15.42 -11.17
C ASP A 57 -13.50 15.83 -10.31
N GLU A 58 -12.29 15.86 -10.88
CA GLU A 58 -11.03 16.14 -10.20
C GLU A 58 -10.29 17.27 -10.93
N ALA A 59 -9.76 18.24 -10.18
CA ALA A 59 -9.00 19.34 -10.78
C ALA A 59 -7.64 18.84 -11.30
N THR A 60 -7.31 19.19 -12.54
CA THR A 60 -5.99 18.94 -13.12
C THR A 60 -5.25 20.26 -13.30
N TYR A 61 -3.96 20.27 -12.98
CA TYR A 61 -3.09 21.43 -13.11
C TYR A 61 -1.99 21.14 -14.12
N THR A 62 -1.54 22.17 -14.84
CA THR A 62 -0.37 22.00 -15.71
C THR A 62 0.91 21.90 -14.88
N SER A 63 1.98 21.34 -15.46
CA SER A 63 3.27 21.33 -14.75
C SER A 63 3.77 22.74 -14.44
N GLU A 64 3.43 23.73 -15.25
CA GLU A 64 3.79 25.14 -15.03
C GLU A 64 3.06 25.70 -13.80
N ASP A 65 1.74 25.49 -13.71
CA ASP A 65 0.93 25.95 -12.56
C ASP A 65 1.43 25.35 -11.23
N VAL A 66 1.82 24.07 -11.24
CA VAL A 66 2.32 23.38 -10.04
C VAL A 66 3.71 23.87 -9.65
N ARG A 67 4.62 24.12 -10.60
CA ARG A 67 5.94 24.66 -10.27
C ARG A 67 5.82 26.04 -9.63
N LYS A 68 4.95 26.89 -10.20
CA LYS A 68 4.65 28.22 -9.69
C LYS A 68 4.06 28.21 -8.28
N SER A 69 3.15 27.27 -7.99
CA SER A 69 2.56 27.18 -6.65
C SER A 69 3.54 26.68 -5.59
N LEU A 70 4.56 25.93 -5.99
CA LEU A 70 5.61 25.40 -5.12
C LEU A 70 6.87 26.28 -5.04
N GLY A 71 6.96 27.36 -5.82
CA GLY A 71 8.16 28.20 -5.90
C GLY A 71 9.35 27.48 -6.53
N LEU A 72 9.08 26.63 -7.53
CA LEU A 72 10.07 25.82 -8.27
C LEU A 72 10.25 26.30 -9.72
N ASP A 73 9.85 27.54 -9.99
CA ASP A 73 9.81 28.23 -11.27
C ASP A 73 11.00 29.17 -11.50
N ASP A 74 11.96 29.19 -10.55
CA ASP A 74 13.27 29.84 -10.65
C ASP A 74 14.29 29.02 -11.47
#